data_AF-A0AAV1KCF8-F1
#
_entry.id   AF-A0AAV1KCF8-F1
#
_cell.length_a   1.000
_cell.length_b   1.000
_cell.length_c   1.000
_cell.angle_alpha   90.00
_cell.angle_beta   90.00
_cell.angle_gamma   90.00
#
_symmetry.space_group_name_H-M   'P 1'
#
loop_
_entity.id
_entity.type
_entity.pdbx_description
1 polymer ?
#
loop_
_entity_poly.entity_id
_entity_poly.type
_entity_poly.pdbx_seq_one_letter_code
_entity_poly.pdbx_strand_id
1 'polypeptide(L)' 'MKCQRAGHIARRTDNRWGRKVLEWKPRTGRRRRPPTRWSDDLVRYAGSRWMQVAQDRALWHSLGEAYVQQWTCEGL' A
#
# COMPACT_ATOMS: atom_id res chain seq x y z
N MET A 1 9.23 -0.79 6.99
CA MET A 1 9.72 -0.98 5.60
C MET A 1 8.62 -0.99 4.51
N LYS A 2 7.43 -1.56 4.75
CA LYS A 2 6.37 -1.69 3.71
C LYS A 2 5.89 -0.34 3.14
N CYS A 3 5.61 0.64 4.01
CA CYS A 3 5.17 1.98 3.60
C CYS A 3 6.26 2.72 2.80
N GLN A 4 7.53 2.63 3.18
CA GLN A 4 8.63 3.27 2.44
C GLN A 4 8.71 2.76 0.99
N ARG A 5 8.65 1.44 0.79
CA ARG A 5 8.66 0.83 -0.56
C ARG A 5 7.43 1.22 -1.36
N ALA A 6 6.25 1.24 -0.74
CA ALA A 6 5.00 1.66 -1.38
C ALA A 6 5.02 3.14 -1.80
N GLY A 7 5.51 4.03 -0.94
CA GLY A 7 5.66 5.45 -1.26
C GLY A 7 6.70 5.68 -2.36
N HIS A 8 7.80 4.93 -2.35
CA HIS A 8 8.78 4.98 -3.44
C HIS A 8 8.15 4.57 -4.77
N ILE A 9 7.39 3.48 -4.82
CA ILE A 9 6.71 3.02 -6.05
C ILE A 9 5.64 4.02 -6.51
N ALA A 10 4.84 4.58 -5.59
CA ALA A 10 3.78 5.54 -5.92
C ALA A 10 4.33 6.82 -6.56
N ARG A 11 5.50 7.29 -6.14
CA ARG A 11 6.17 8.49 -6.68
C ARG A 11 6.95 8.24 -7.97
N ARG A 12 7.13 6.98 -8.38
CA ARG A 12 7.81 6.68 -9.65
C ARG A 12 6.89 7.00 -10.81
N THR A 13 7.32 7.95 -11.63
CA THR A 13 6.66 8.37 -12.89
C THR A 13 7.05 7.49 -14.06
N ASP A 14 7.99 6.57 -13.88
CA ASP A 14 8.62 5.81 -14.95
C ASP A 14 7.73 4.71 -15.58
N ASN A 15 6.45 4.60 -15.18
CA ASN A 15 5.46 3.63 -15.71
C ASN A 15 5.99 2.18 -15.86
N ARG A 16 7.07 1.84 -15.16
CA ARG A 16 7.68 0.52 -15.17
C ARG A 16 6.76 -0.47 -14.43
N TRP A 17 7.10 -1.75 -14.52
CA TRP A 17 6.36 -2.86 -13.94
C TRP A 17 5.89 -2.65 -12.50
N GLY A 18 6.60 -1.85 -11.69
CA GLY A 18 6.24 -1.54 -10.31
C GLY A 18 4.80 -1.06 -10.13
N ARG A 19 4.33 -0.08 -10.92
CA ARG A 19 2.94 0.41 -10.80
C ARG A 19 1.94 -0.61 -11.34
N LYS A 20 2.27 -1.26 -12.46
CA LYS A 20 1.43 -2.31 -13.09
C LYS A 20 1.20 -3.49 -12.16
N VAL A 21 2.23 -3.96 -11.44
CA VAL A 21 2.12 -5.07 -10.48
C VAL A 21 1.20 -4.73 -9.32
N LEU A 22 1.15 -3.46 -8.89
CA LEU A 22 0.25 -3.00 -7.83
C LEU A 22 -1.20 -2.83 -8.28
N GLU A 23 -1.39 -2.39 -9.52
CA GLU A 23 -2.71 -2.22 -10.12
C GLU A 23 -3.28 -3.53 -10.66
N TRP A 24 -2.42 -4.51 -10.92
CA TRP A 24 -2.79 -5.77 -11.55
C TRP A 24 -3.86 -6.50 -10.75
N LYS A 25 -5.03 -6.67 -11.37
CA LYS A 25 -6.17 -7.39 -10.85
C LYS A 25 -6.48 -8.56 -11.79
N PRO A 26 -6.53 -9.81 -11.30
CA PRO A 26 -7.01 -10.93 -12.11
C PRO A 26 -8.43 -10.63 -12.59
N ARG A 27 -8.67 -10.74 -13.91
CA ARG A 27 -9.93 -10.34 -14.55
C ARG A 27 -11.06 -11.37 -14.40
N THR A 28 -10.77 -12.60 -13.97
CA THR A 28 -11.74 -13.70 -13.96
C THR A 28 -11.41 -14.78 -12.91
N GLY A 29 -12.45 -15.35 -12.28
CA GLY A 29 -12.38 -16.54 -11.42
C GLY A 29 -12.76 -16.32 -9.94
N ARG A 30 -13.79 -17.04 -9.44
CA ARG A 30 -14.09 -17.14 -8.00
C ARG A 30 -12.94 -17.90 -7.30
N ARG A 31 -12.25 -17.25 -6.36
CA ARG A 31 -11.21 -17.88 -5.52
C ARG A 31 -11.79 -18.32 -4.18
N ARG A 32 -11.37 -19.49 -3.69
CA ARG A 32 -11.81 -20.08 -2.40
C ARG A 32 -11.22 -19.41 -1.14
N ARG A 33 -10.30 -18.44 -1.27
CA ARG A 33 -9.69 -17.65 -0.18
C ARG A 33 -10.00 -16.17 -0.35
N PRO A 34 -10.23 -15.40 0.74
CA PRO A 34 -10.30 -13.94 0.68
C PRO A 34 -9.00 -13.42 0.07
N PRO A 35 -9.05 -12.58 -0.98
CA PRO A 35 -7.85 -12.12 -1.63
C PRO A 35 -7.31 -10.93 -0.84
N THR A 36 -6.70 -11.15 0.34
CA THR A 36 -5.97 -10.07 1.01
C THR A 36 -4.74 -9.74 0.17
N ARG A 37 -4.78 -8.60 -0.49
CA ARG A 37 -3.72 -8.08 -1.34
C ARG A 37 -2.72 -7.34 -0.49
N TRP A 38 -1.47 -7.30 -0.93
CA TRP A 38 -0.43 -6.49 -0.30
C TRP A 38 -0.82 -5.02 -0.14
N SER A 39 -1.59 -4.48 -1.09
CA SER A 39 -2.12 -3.12 -1.06
C SER A 39 -3.35 -2.94 -0.19
N ASP A 40 -4.05 -4.00 0.22
CA ASP A 40 -5.27 -3.87 1.03
C ASP A 40 -4.94 -3.31 2.42
N ASP A 41 -3.77 -3.64 2.98
CA ASP A 41 -3.29 -3.05 4.23
C ASP A 41 -3.02 -1.55 4.08
N LEU A 42 -2.52 -1.13 2.91
CA LEU A 42 -2.32 0.28 2.60
C LEU A 42 -3.65 1.00 2.39
N VAL A 43 -4.64 0.34 1.77
CA VAL A 43 -5.99 0.88 1.58
C VAL A 43 -6.73 1.00 2.91
N ARG A 44 -6.58 0.02 3.81
CA ARG A 44 -7.15 0.05 5.16
C ARG A 44 -6.65 1.26 5.94
N TYR A 45 -5.39 1.63 5.75
CA TYR A 45 -4.72 2.62 6.57
C TYR A 45 -4.68 4.03 5.95
N ALA A 46 -4.38 4.14 4.66
CA ALA A 46 -4.25 5.39 3.92
C ALA A 46 -5.41 5.65 2.94
N GLY A 47 -6.42 4.79 2.95
CA GLY A 47 -7.62 4.90 2.11
C GLY A 47 -7.43 4.41 0.67
N SER A 48 -8.53 4.37 -0.09
CA SER A 48 -8.53 3.91 -1.49
C SER A 48 -7.65 4.77 -2.41
N ARG A 49 -7.41 6.04 -2.03
CA ARG A 49 -6.54 7.00 -2.73
C ARG A 49 -5.11 7.02 -2.18
N TRP A 50 -4.65 5.95 -1.52
CA TRP A 50 -3.31 5.88 -0.91
C TRP A 50 -2.18 6.26 -1.87
N MET A 51 -2.29 6.02 -3.18
CA MET A 51 -1.26 6.41 -4.16
C MET A 51 -1.13 7.93 -4.33
N GLN A 52 -2.22 8.68 -4.14
CA GLN A 52 -2.22 10.14 -4.13
C GLN A 52 -1.66 10.66 -2.81
N VAL A 53 -2.10 10.07 -1.69
CA VAL A 53 -1.59 10.36 -0.34
C VAL A 53 -0.07 10.11 -0.27
N ALA A 54 0.41 9.06 -0.94
CA ALA A 54 1.82 8.71 -1.01
C ALA A 54 2.67 9.69 -1.84
N GLN A 55 2.08 10.62 -2.59
CA GLN A 55 2.83 11.69 -3.24
C GLN A 55 3.39 12.68 -2.21
N ASP A 56 2.60 13.00 -1.18
CA ASP A 56 3.04 13.81 -0.06
C ASP A 56 3.95 12.99 0.85
N ARG A 57 5.23 13.35 0.91
CA ARG A 57 6.23 12.63 1.72
C ARG A 57 5.97 12.77 3.23
N ALA A 58 5.53 13.94 3.69
CA ALA A 58 5.33 14.20 5.11
C ALA A 58 4.10 13.45 5.61
N LEU A 59 2.99 13.55 4.88
CA LEU A 59 1.77 12.81 5.17
C LEU A 59 2.01 11.30 5.12
N TRP A 60 2.70 10.82 4.08
CA TRP A 60 3.02 9.40 3.94
C TRP A 60 3.96 8.88 5.04
N HIS A 61 4.89 9.70 5.52
CA HIS A 61 5.76 9.34 6.64
C HIS A 61 4.96 9.19 7.94
N SER A 62 4.11 10.17 8.27
CA SER A 62 3.26 10.11 9.48
C SER A 62 2.31 8.89 9.47
N LEU A 63 1.74 8.59 8.30
CA LEU A 63 0.93 7.39 8.12
C LEU A 63 1.76 6.11 8.25
N GLY A 64 2.98 6.11 7.73
CA GLY A 64 3.92 5.00 7.89
C GLY A 64 4.26 4.72 9.35
N GLU A 65 4.52 5.75 10.15
CA GLU A 65 4.84 5.63 11.58
C GLU A 65 3.66 5.06 12.36
N ALA A 66 2.45 5.59 12.18
CA ALA A 66 1.30 5.09 12.91
C ALA A 66 0.82 3.70 12.40
N TYR A 67 1.12 3.32 11.14
CA TYR A 67 1.04 1.92 10.71
C TYR A 67 2.02 1.03 11.47
N VAL A 68 3.29 1.43 11.64
CA VAL A 68 4.28 0.65 12.39
C VAL A 68 3.88 0.52 13.87
N GLN A 69 3.40 1.61 14.49
CA GLN A 69 2.94 1.62 15.87
C GLN A 69 1.82 0.62 16.13
N GLN A 70 0.82 0.53 15.24
CA GLN A 70 -0.25 -0.48 15.34
C GLN A 70 0.32 -1.90 15.35
N TRP A 71 1.28 -2.23 14.47
CA TRP A 71 1.89 -3.56 14.40
C TRP A 71 2.82 -3.87 15.58
N THR A 72 3.46 -2.85 16.18
CA THR A 72 4.28 -3.03 17.39
C THR A 72 3.43 -3.08 18.67
N CYS A 73 2.24 -2.46 18.70
CA CYS A 73 1.33 -2.51 19.85
C CYS A 73 0.41 -3.73 19.84
N GLU A 74 0.04 -4.28 18.68
CA GLU A 74 -0.71 -5.56 18.57
C GLU A 74 0.18 -6.80 18.76
N GLY A 75 1.51 -6.62 18.84
CA GLY A 75 2.50 -7.68 18.99
C GLY A 75 2.96 -7.99 20.42
N LEU A 76 2.24 -7.50 21.44
CA LEU A 76 2.43 -7.83 22.87
C LEU A 76 1.13 -8.38 23.46
#